data_AF-F8PDU5-F1
#
_entry.id   AF-F8PDU5-F1
#
_cell.length_a   1.000
_cell.length_b   1.000
_cell.length_c   1.000
_cell.angle_alpha   90.00
_cell.angle_beta   90.00
_cell.angle_gamma   90.00
#
_symmetry.space_group_name_H-M   'P 1'
#
loop_
_entity.id
_entity.type
_entity.pdbx_description
1 polymer ?
#
loop_
_entity_poly.entity_id
_entity_poly.type
_entity_poly.pdbx_seq_one_letter_code
_entity_poly.pdbx_strand_id
1 'polypeptide(L)'
;MATRLYLLAALFGEVAERRRQARNSPFAGENIRALFADLKIRLEDSFCFTAEQKANIRIIAQNIIFQPTRTGFKSINIEVEKTLQIEKENMRLMNVFCIPARERQLAAGIRDVCSSVRNNFRQDIRDSITGPKAVEVAKFTYSMALKYKRGRIGDKPDTAYTFHIALLVFDLHEF
;
A
#
# COMPACT_ATOMS: atom_id res chain seq x y z
N MET A 1 -2.66 -20.32 -75.68
CA MET A 1 -3.18 -19.12 -74.97
C MET A 1 -3.83 -19.46 -73.63
N ALA A 2 -4.71 -20.47 -73.55
CA ALA A 2 -5.44 -20.82 -72.31
C ALA A 2 -4.56 -21.24 -71.11
N THR A 3 -3.48 -21.99 -71.35
CA THR A 3 -2.56 -22.47 -70.30
C THR A 3 -1.83 -21.34 -69.56
N ARG A 4 -1.48 -20.26 -70.26
CA ARG A 4 -0.83 -19.08 -69.66
C ARG A 4 -1.79 -18.28 -68.78
N LEU A 5 -3.05 -18.15 -69.20
CA LEU A 5 -4.09 -17.51 -68.41
C LEU A 5 -4.39 -18.29 -67.12
N TYR A 6 -4.43 -19.63 -67.22
CA TYR A 6 -4.66 -20.49 -66.06
C TYR A 6 -3.53 -20.40 -65.03
N LEU A 7 -2.28 -20.34 -65.50
CA LEU A 7 -1.10 -20.22 -64.63
C LEU A 7 -1.06 -18.87 -63.91
N LEU A 8 -1.43 -17.79 -64.62
CA LEU A 8 -1.54 -16.45 -64.04
C LEU A 8 -2.65 -16.41 -62.97
N ALA A 9 -3.80 -17.01 -63.25
CA ALA A 9 -4.91 -17.09 -62.30
C ALA A 9 -4.55 -17.88 -61.05
N ALA A 10 -3.83 -19.01 -61.20
CA ALA A 10 -3.33 -19.80 -60.08
C ALA A 10 -2.35 -18.99 -59.21
N LEU A 11 -1.40 -18.28 -59.82
CA LEU A 11 -0.43 -17.44 -59.10
C LEU A 11 -1.11 -16.28 -58.36
N PHE A 12 -2.08 -15.60 -58.98
CA PHE A 12 -2.83 -14.54 -58.30
C PHE A 12 -3.72 -15.08 -57.18
N GLY A 13 -4.33 -16.25 -57.37
CA GLY A 13 -5.08 -16.95 -56.33
C GLY A 13 -4.21 -17.31 -55.13
N GLU A 14 -3.02 -17.83 -55.37
CA GLU A 14 -2.08 -18.20 -54.31
C GLU A 14 -1.55 -16.97 -53.53
N VAL A 15 -1.24 -15.88 -54.23
CA VAL A 15 -0.83 -14.62 -53.60
C VAL A 15 -1.97 -14.01 -52.77
N ALA A 16 -3.21 -14.09 -53.25
CA ALA A 16 -4.38 -13.62 -52.52
C ALA A 16 -4.65 -14.46 -51.26
N GLU A 17 -4.52 -15.78 -51.35
CA GLU A 17 -4.67 -16.68 -50.20
C GLU A 17 -3.56 -16.48 -49.15
N ARG A 18 -2.29 -16.30 -49.56
CA ARG A 18 -1.21 -15.96 -48.61
C ARG A 18 -1.47 -14.64 -47.88
N ARG A 19 -2.04 -13.63 -48.55
CA ARG A 19 -2.43 -12.36 -47.92
C ARG A 19 -3.60 -12.52 -46.95
N ARG A 20 -4.58 -13.37 -47.26
CA ARG A 20 -5.69 -13.71 -46.35
C ARG A 20 -5.20 -14.47 -45.12
N GLN A 21 -4.31 -15.44 -45.30
CA GLN A 21 -3.68 -16.19 -44.21
C GLN A 21 -2.82 -15.31 -43.31
N ALA A 22 -2.08 -14.34 -43.87
CA ALA A 22 -1.31 -13.38 -43.08
C ALA A 22 -2.22 -12.43 -42.26
N ARG A 23 -3.38 -12.06 -42.80
CA ARG A 23 -4.37 -11.20 -42.14
C ARG A 23 -5.18 -11.95 -41.07
N ASN A 24 -5.44 -13.24 -41.30
CA ASN A 24 -6.09 -14.16 -40.36
C ASN A 24 -5.10 -14.89 -39.45
N SER A 25 -3.81 -14.55 -39.53
CA SER A 25 -2.81 -15.11 -38.62
C SER A 25 -3.18 -14.69 -37.19
N PRO A 26 -3.24 -15.63 -36.24
CA PRO A 26 -3.47 -15.32 -34.82
C PRO A 26 -2.45 -14.31 -34.27
N PHE A 27 -1.31 -14.14 -34.95
CA PHE A 27 -0.21 -13.24 -34.60
C PHE A 27 -0.21 -11.92 -35.38
N ALA A 28 -1.30 -11.57 -36.09
CA ALA A 28 -1.46 -10.21 -36.62
C ALA A 28 -1.34 -9.21 -35.45
N GLY A 29 -0.45 -8.22 -35.58
CA GLY A 29 0.02 -7.39 -34.45
C GLY A 29 -1.05 -6.68 -33.61
N GLU A 30 -2.27 -6.54 -34.12
CA GLU A 30 -3.43 -6.04 -33.35
C GLU A 30 -3.90 -7.03 -32.28
N ASN A 31 -3.93 -8.35 -32.57
CA ASN A 31 -4.32 -9.38 -31.60
C ASN A 31 -3.31 -9.51 -30.46
N ILE A 32 -2.02 -9.33 -30.77
CA ILE A 32 -0.95 -9.36 -29.77
C ILE A 32 -1.07 -8.15 -28.83
N ARG A 33 -1.35 -6.95 -29.35
CA ARG A 33 -1.57 -5.75 -28.52
C ARG A 33 -2.79 -5.89 -27.63
N ALA A 34 -3.89 -6.43 -28.15
CA ALA A 34 -5.09 -6.71 -27.35
C ALA A 34 -4.81 -7.72 -26.23
N LEU A 35 -4.06 -8.79 -26.53
CA LEU A 35 -3.62 -9.77 -25.52
C LEU A 35 -2.77 -9.11 -24.43
N PHE A 36 -1.81 -8.25 -24.78
CA PHE A 36 -1.00 -7.54 -23.79
C PHE A 36 -1.82 -6.55 -22.95
N ALA A 37 -2.83 -5.90 -23.53
CA ALA A 37 -3.73 -5.03 -22.80
C ALA A 37 -4.56 -5.84 -21.78
N ASP A 38 -5.10 -6.99 -22.19
CA ASP A 38 -5.86 -7.89 -21.30
C ASP A 38 -4.97 -8.48 -20.19
N LEU A 39 -3.75 -8.91 -20.53
CA LEU A 39 -2.77 -9.35 -19.55
C LEU A 39 -2.42 -8.25 -18.55
N LYS A 40 -2.26 -7.01 -19.01
CA LYS A 40 -2.00 -5.85 -18.13
C LYS A 40 -3.15 -5.63 -17.16
N ILE A 41 -4.40 -5.69 -17.61
CA ILE A 41 -5.60 -5.54 -16.76
C ILE A 41 -5.63 -6.64 -15.69
N ARG A 42 -5.45 -7.91 -16.08
CA ARG A 42 -5.45 -9.03 -15.11
C ARG A 42 -4.31 -8.93 -14.10
N LEU A 43 -3.13 -8.48 -14.55
CA LEU A 43 -2.00 -8.23 -13.66
C LEU A 43 -2.29 -7.10 -12.66
N GLU A 44 -3.01 -6.07 -13.08
CA GLU A 44 -3.46 -5.00 -12.19
C GLU A 44 -4.45 -5.50 -11.12
N ASP A 45 -5.38 -6.39 -11.48
CA ASP A 45 -6.33 -7.01 -10.53
C ASP A 45 -5.62 -7.93 -9.52
N SER A 46 -4.54 -8.60 -9.93
CA SER A 46 -3.74 -9.46 -9.06
C SER A 46 -2.72 -8.72 -8.17
N PHE A 47 -2.71 -7.38 -8.20
CA PHE A 47 -1.74 -6.60 -7.44
C PHE A 47 -1.86 -6.87 -5.94
N CYS A 48 -0.72 -7.13 -5.30
CA CYS A 48 -0.62 -7.33 -3.85
C CYS A 48 0.58 -6.55 -3.31
N PHE A 49 0.39 -5.89 -2.16
CA PHE A 49 1.49 -5.24 -1.47
C PHE A 49 2.51 -6.26 -0.97
N THR A 50 3.79 -5.97 -1.17
CA THR A 50 4.87 -6.78 -0.61
C THR A 50 4.86 -6.70 0.92
N ALA A 51 5.46 -7.70 1.58
CA ALA A 51 5.57 -7.70 3.05
C ALA A 51 6.28 -6.43 3.57
N GLU A 52 7.30 -5.98 2.85
CA GLU A 52 8.04 -4.75 3.15
C GLU A 52 7.16 -3.51 3.02
N GLN A 53 6.37 -3.37 1.94
CA GLN A 53 5.45 -2.25 1.77
C GLN A 53 4.41 -2.21 2.90
N LYS A 54 3.86 -3.36 3.29
CA LYS A 54 2.92 -3.47 4.42
C LYS A 54 3.59 -3.08 5.74
N ALA A 55 4.83 -3.47 5.96
CA ALA A 55 5.60 -3.09 7.15
C ALA A 55 5.86 -1.58 7.19
N ASN A 56 6.25 -0.97 6.06
CA ASN A 56 6.49 0.46 5.93
C ASN A 56 5.23 1.29 6.24
N ILE A 57 4.08 0.90 5.68
CA ILE A 57 2.78 1.54 5.97
C ILE A 57 2.49 1.48 7.48
N ARG A 58 2.74 0.32 8.12
CA ARG A 58 2.55 0.14 9.56
C ARG A 58 3.47 1.02 10.38
N ILE A 59 4.75 1.10 10.04
CA ILE A 59 5.74 1.93 10.74
C ILE A 59 5.33 3.41 10.70
N ILE A 60 4.86 3.91 9.55
CA ILE A 60 4.37 5.28 9.45
C ILE A 60 3.13 5.50 10.31
N ALA A 61 2.16 4.59 10.24
CA ALA A 61 0.95 4.67 11.07
C ALA A 61 1.27 4.66 12.57
N GLN A 62 2.21 3.82 12.99
CA GLN A 62 2.71 3.75 14.37
C GLN A 62 3.41 5.04 14.80
N ASN A 63 4.22 5.63 13.93
CA ASN A 63 4.92 6.87 14.24
C ASN A 63 3.95 8.05 14.36
N ILE A 64 2.96 8.12 13.46
CA ILE A 64 1.95 9.19 13.44
C ILE A 64 1.05 9.11 14.67
N ILE A 65 0.61 7.91 15.08
CA ILE A 65 -0.26 7.77 16.26
C ILE A 65 0.44 8.18 17.56
N PHE A 66 1.77 8.03 17.62
CA PHE A 66 2.58 8.29 18.81
C PHE A 66 3.13 9.73 18.88
N GLN A 67 2.73 10.63 17.98
CA GLN A 67 3.17 12.03 18.02
C GLN A 67 2.65 12.73 19.29
N PRO A 68 3.48 13.50 20.02
CA PRO A 68 3.09 14.11 21.29
C PRO A 68 2.05 15.24 21.13
N THR A 69 1.94 15.81 19.93
CA THR A 69 0.96 16.86 19.59
C THR A 69 -0.37 16.29 19.11
N ARG A 70 -0.52 14.96 19.09
CA ARG A 70 -1.68 14.28 18.52
C ARG A 70 -2.86 14.36 19.46
N THR A 71 -3.98 14.89 19.00
CA THR A 71 -5.26 14.83 19.72
C THR A 71 -6.33 14.05 18.93
N GLY A 72 -6.21 14.01 17.60
CA GLY A 72 -7.18 13.34 16.72
C GLY A 72 -6.71 11.97 16.20
N PHE A 73 -7.36 10.89 16.64
CA PHE A 73 -7.03 9.52 16.21
C PHE A 73 -7.85 8.98 15.03
N LYS A 74 -8.97 9.63 14.67
CA LYS A 74 -9.89 9.14 13.64
C LYS A 74 -9.36 9.34 12.21
N SER A 75 -8.57 10.38 11.99
CA SER A 75 -8.08 10.82 10.67
C SER A 75 -6.63 10.42 10.40
N ILE A 76 -6.03 9.53 11.20
CA ILE A 76 -4.62 9.12 11.04
C ILE A 76 -4.33 8.56 9.63
N ASN A 77 -5.33 7.94 9.00
CA ASN A 77 -5.21 7.37 7.65
C ASN A 77 -4.91 8.43 6.59
N ILE A 78 -5.50 9.62 6.70
CA ILE A 78 -5.29 10.72 5.74
C ILE A 78 -3.84 11.22 5.82
N GLU A 79 -3.30 11.29 7.04
CA GLU A 79 -1.92 11.74 7.26
C GLU A 79 -0.91 10.67 6.85
N VAL A 80 -1.19 9.40 7.15
CA VAL A 80 -0.39 8.27 6.65
C VAL A 80 -0.30 8.29 5.13
N GLU A 81 -1.42 8.48 4.44
CA GLU A 81 -1.46 8.56 2.98
C GLU A 81 -0.62 9.74 2.44
N LYS A 82 -0.75 10.93 3.04
CA LYS A 82 0.08 12.10 2.69
C LYS A 82 1.57 11.83 2.89
N THR A 83 1.97 11.25 4.02
CA THR A 83 3.37 10.92 4.29
C THR A 83 3.90 9.88 3.31
N LEU A 84 3.11 8.84 2.99
CA LEU A 84 3.49 7.82 2.00
C LEU A 84 3.64 8.42 0.61
N GLN A 85 2.82 9.40 0.24
CA GLN A 85 2.93 10.08 -1.05
C GLN A 85 4.21 10.93 -1.15
N ILE A 86 4.59 11.60 -0.06
CA ILE A 86 5.84 12.39 0.01
C ILE A 86 7.06 11.47 0.00
N GLU A 87 7.05 10.39 0.79
CA GLU A 87 8.17 9.45 0.95
C GLU A 87 8.09 8.23 0.01
N LYS A 88 7.32 8.30 -1.07
CA LYS A 88 7.01 7.15 -1.94
C LYS A 88 8.23 6.41 -2.51
N GLU A 89 9.32 7.12 -2.74
CA GLU A 89 10.61 6.55 -3.18
C GLU A 89 11.25 5.71 -2.07
N ASN A 90 11.41 6.31 -0.89
CA ASN A 90 11.98 5.66 0.29
C ASN A 90 11.16 4.45 0.76
N MET A 91 9.85 4.49 0.55
CA MET A 91 8.91 3.45 0.98
C MET A 91 8.68 2.34 -0.05
N ARG A 92 9.36 2.41 -1.21
CA ARG A 92 9.20 1.47 -2.35
C ARG A 92 7.76 1.41 -2.86
N LEU A 93 7.07 2.55 -2.91
CA LEU A 93 5.68 2.70 -3.37
C LEU A 93 5.54 3.42 -4.71
N MET A 94 6.65 3.62 -5.43
CA MET A 94 6.65 4.24 -6.76
C MET A 94 5.77 3.52 -7.78
N ASN A 95 5.60 2.20 -7.63
CA ASN A 95 4.75 1.38 -8.48
C ASN A 95 3.26 1.43 -8.08
N VAL A 96 2.90 2.16 -7.02
CA VAL A 96 1.53 2.24 -6.49
C VAL A 96 0.90 3.58 -6.86
N PHE A 97 1.61 4.67 -6.57
CA PHE A 97 1.16 6.02 -6.90
C PHE A 97 1.10 6.24 -8.40
N CYS A 98 0.18 7.09 -8.85
CA CYS A 98 -0.18 7.37 -10.25
C CYS A 98 -0.95 6.24 -10.96
N ILE A 99 -1.34 5.17 -10.25
CA ILE A 99 -2.19 4.10 -10.80
C ILE A 99 -3.49 4.02 -9.98
N PRO A 100 -4.65 4.50 -10.50
CA PRO A 100 -5.88 4.64 -9.71
C PRO A 100 -6.40 3.35 -9.08
N ALA A 101 -6.19 2.19 -9.72
CA ALA A 101 -6.57 0.90 -9.14
C ALA A 101 -5.73 0.57 -7.90
N ARG A 102 -4.41 0.78 -7.96
CA ARG A 102 -3.48 0.50 -6.87
C ARG A 102 -3.59 1.51 -5.74
N GLU A 103 -3.86 2.77 -6.06
CA GLU A 103 -4.16 3.80 -5.06
C GLU A 103 -5.43 3.48 -4.25
N ARG A 104 -6.48 2.98 -4.91
CA ARG A 104 -7.68 2.49 -4.19
C ARG A 104 -7.37 1.33 -3.26
N GLN A 105 -6.56 0.38 -3.70
CA GLN A 105 -6.10 -0.72 -2.84
C GLN A 105 -5.22 -0.23 -1.69
N LEU A 106 -4.36 0.77 -1.94
CA LEU A 106 -3.52 1.39 -0.93
C LEU A 106 -4.38 2.09 0.14
N ALA A 107 -5.36 2.88 -0.27
CA ALA A 107 -6.26 3.57 0.65
C ALA A 107 -7.08 2.58 1.52
N ALA A 108 -7.47 1.42 0.96
CA ALA A 108 -8.08 0.35 1.75
C ALA A 108 -7.08 -0.25 2.77
N GLY A 109 -5.89 -0.64 2.31
CA GLY A 109 -4.84 -1.20 3.19
C GLY A 109 -4.40 -0.24 4.30
N ILE A 110 -4.28 1.06 4.00
CA ILE A 110 -3.98 2.10 4.99
C ILE A 110 -5.06 2.15 6.06
N ARG A 111 -6.36 2.13 5.69
CA ARG A 111 -7.47 2.16 6.64
C ARG A 111 -7.42 0.97 7.59
N ASP A 112 -7.17 -0.23 7.07
CA ASP A 112 -7.08 -1.46 7.87
C ASP A 112 -5.90 -1.41 8.84
N VAL A 113 -4.72 -1.03 8.36
CA VAL A 113 -3.51 -0.88 9.18
C VAL A 113 -3.72 0.19 10.26
N CYS A 114 -4.26 1.35 9.91
CA CYS A 114 -4.54 2.42 10.84
C CYS A 114 -5.54 1.98 11.92
N SER A 115 -6.60 1.26 11.53
CA SER A 115 -7.57 0.74 12.49
C SER A 115 -6.93 -0.25 13.47
N SER A 116 -6.11 -1.18 12.96
CA SER A 116 -5.35 -2.13 13.76
C SER A 116 -4.38 -1.44 14.73
N VAL A 117 -3.57 -0.49 14.24
CA VAL A 117 -2.59 0.26 15.04
C VAL A 117 -3.30 1.03 16.15
N ARG A 118 -4.40 1.72 15.83
CA ARG A 118 -5.19 2.46 16.82
C ARG A 118 -5.81 1.56 17.89
N ASN A 119 -6.35 0.40 17.51
CA ASN A 119 -6.90 -0.52 18.49
C ASN A 119 -5.81 -1.08 19.42
N ASN A 120 -4.65 -1.45 18.85
CA ASN A 120 -3.51 -1.92 19.63
C ASN A 120 -3.00 -0.84 20.58
N PHE A 121 -2.88 0.41 20.12
CA PHE A 121 -2.43 1.52 20.94
C PHE A 121 -3.38 1.78 22.11
N ARG A 122 -4.69 1.77 21.86
CA ARG A 122 -5.71 1.89 22.91
C ARG A 122 -5.62 0.73 23.92
N GLN A 123 -5.41 -0.48 23.45
CA GLN A 123 -5.28 -1.66 24.31
C GLN A 123 -4.01 -1.58 25.16
N ASP A 124 -2.88 -1.18 24.59
CA ASP A 124 -1.63 -0.98 25.33
C ASP A 124 -1.81 0.07 26.44
N ILE A 125 -2.51 1.18 26.16
CA ILE A 125 -2.81 2.19 27.17
C ILE A 125 -3.70 1.61 28.28
N ARG A 126 -4.80 0.93 27.92
CA ARG A 126 -5.67 0.30 28.91
C ARG A 126 -4.92 -0.69 29.82
N ASP A 127 -4.14 -1.57 29.22
CA ASP A 127 -3.37 -2.60 29.93
C ASP A 127 -2.30 -1.98 30.86
N SER A 128 -1.87 -0.74 30.58
CA SER A 128 -0.93 0.02 31.42
C SER A 128 -1.57 0.61 32.68
N ILE A 129 -2.89 0.82 32.67
CA ILE A 129 -3.66 1.40 33.77
C ILE A 129 -4.23 0.30 34.67
N THR A 130 -4.81 -0.73 34.07
CA THR A 130 -5.58 -1.75 34.79
C THR A 130 -5.03 -3.15 34.52
N GLY A 131 -4.86 -3.93 35.58
CA GLY A 131 -4.53 -5.34 35.51
C GLY A 131 -3.08 -5.67 35.89
N PRO A 132 -2.63 -6.91 35.64
CA PRO A 132 -1.31 -7.39 36.07
C PRO A 132 -0.14 -6.75 35.31
N LYS A 133 -0.43 -6.02 34.24
CA LYS A 133 0.54 -5.30 33.41
C LYS A 133 0.58 -3.81 33.72
N ALA A 134 -0.06 -3.35 34.79
CA ALA A 134 0.02 -1.95 35.18
C ALA A 134 1.47 -1.55 35.47
N VAL A 135 1.92 -0.45 34.88
CA VAL A 135 3.31 0.03 35.02
C VAL A 135 3.32 1.53 35.24
N GLU A 136 4.35 2.02 35.94
CA GLU A 136 4.65 3.45 36.02
C GLU A 136 4.72 4.11 34.64
N VAL A 137 4.14 5.31 34.53
CA VAL A 137 4.02 6.08 33.28
C VAL A 137 5.36 6.25 32.56
N ALA A 138 6.47 6.44 33.30
CA ALA A 138 7.81 6.57 32.72
C ALA A 138 8.26 5.30 31.98
N LYS A 139 8.06 4.12 32.60
CA LYS A 139 8.40 2.82 31.99
C LYS A 139 7.48 2.50 30.82
N PHE A 140 6.20 2.81 30.94
CA PHE A 140 5.23 2.65 29.86
C PHE A 140 5.55 3.55 28.66
N THR A 141 5.92 4.81 28.89
CA THR A 141 6.31 5.74 27.82
C THR A 141 7.53 5.22 27.06
N TYR A 142 8.53 4.66 27.75
CA TYR A 142 9.71 4.07 27.12
C TYR A 142 9.35 2.84 26.27
N SER A 143 8.52 1.93 26.77
CA SER A 143 8.09 0.73 26.02
C SER A 143 7.22 1.08 24.80
N MET A 144 6.36 2.09 24.93
CA MET A 144 5.57 2.62 23.81
C MET A 144 6.43 3.30 22.77
N ALA A 145 7.42 4.09 23.19
CA ALA A 145 8.37 4.67 22.26
C ALA A 145 9.06 3.56 21.46
N LEU A 146 9.55 2.50 22.10
CA LEU A 146 10.22 1.39 21.40
C LEU A 146 9.33 0.71 20.36
N LYS A 147 8.03 0.61 20.64
CA LYS A 147 7.06 -0.07 19.78
C LYS A 147 6.53 0.81 18.65
N TYR A 148 6.34 2.10 18.89
CA TYR A 148 5.61 3.00 17.99
C TYR A 148 6.44 4.09 17.34
N LYS A 149 7.52 4.55 17.98
CA LYS A 149 8.35 5.63 17.45
C LYS A 149 9.23 5.11 16.32
N ARG A 150 9.25 5.80 15.18
CA ARG A 150 10.19 5.52 14.10
C ARG A 150 11.56 6.09 14.47
N GLY A 151 12.58 5.23 14.50
CA GLY A 151 13.98 5.61 14.78
C GLY A 151 14.47 5.17 16.16
N ARG A 152 15.74 5.47 16.47
CA ARG A 152 16.33 5.13 17.79
C ARG A 152 15.82 6.09 18.85
N ILE A 153 15.45 5.54 20.00
CA ILE A 153 15.17 6.30 21.22
C ILE A 153 16.50 6.45 21.93
N GLY A 154 16.89 7.68 22.25
CA GLY A 154 18.03 7.92 23.13
C GLY A 154 17.74 7.40 24.54
N ASP A 155 18.74 7.42 25.42
CA ASP A 155 18.63 6.82 26.76
C ASP A 155 17.51 7.40 27.64
N LYS A 156 16.95 8.57 27.28
CA LYS A 156 15.82 9.19 27.96
C LYS A 156 14.68 9.48 26.99
N PRO A 157 13.43 9.07 27.29
CA PRO A 157 12.28 9.50 26.53
C PRO A 157 12.10 11.01 26.69
N ASP A 158 11.84 11.69 25.58
CA ASP A 158 11.58 13.13 25.56
C ASP A 158 10.33 13.44 26.40
N THR A 159 10.44 14.43 27.28
CA THR A 159 9.44 14.83 28.27
C THR A 159 8.07 15.08 27.63
N ALA A 160 8.05 15.57 26.39
CA ALA A 160 6.81 15.80 25.64
C ALA A 160 5.98 14.52 25.45
N TYR A 161 6.62 13.38 25.19
CA TYR A 161 5.92 12.09 25.04
C TYR A 161 5.36 11.61 26.37
N THR A 162 6.12 11.79 27.46
CA THR A 162 5.67 11.42 28.81
C THR A 162 4.44 12.22 29.22
N PHE A 163 4.43 13.53 28.97
CA PHE A 163 3.24 14.36 29.22
C PHE A 163 2.05 13.93 28.38
N HIS A 164 2.26 13.69 27.08
CA HIS A 164 1.19 13.25 26.19
C HIS A 164 0.57 11.92 26.66
N ILE A 165 1.40 10.93 27.01
CA ILE A 165 0.93 9.65 27.52
C ILE A 165 0.24 9.79 28.88
N ALA A 166 0.76 10.64 29.78
CA ALA A 166 0.12 10.91 31.06
C ALA A 166 -1.28 11.50 30.89
N LEU A 167 -1.46 12.44 29.95
CA LEU A 167 -2.77 13.01 29.61
C LEU A 167 -3.73 11.94 29.08
N LEU A 168 -3.28 11.11 28.13
CA LEU A 168 -4.11 10.04 27.57
C LEU A 168 -4.51 8.99 28.61
N VAL A 169 -3.62 8.69 29.55
CA VAL A 169 -3.90 7.77 30.67
C VAL A 169 -4.91 8.39 31.62
N PHE A 170 -4.77 9.67 31.94
CA PHE A 170 -5.69 10.38 32.83
C PHE A 170 -7.12 10.44 32.25
N ASP A 171 -7.26 10.82 30.98
CA ASP A 171 -8.56 10.87 30.29
C ASP A 171 -9.29 9.52 30.26
N LEU A 172 -8.56 8.40 30.30
CA LEU A 172 -9.13 7.06 30.32
C LEU A 172 -9.51 6.56 31.72
N HIS A 173 -9.00 7.18 32.79
CA HIS A 173 -9.32 6.83 34.17
C HIS A 173 -10.63 7.50 34.65
N GLU A 174 -11.09 8.55 33.97
CA GLU A 174 -12.37 9.23 34.27
C GLU A 174 -13.61 8.53 33.66
N PHE A 175 -13.44 7.39 32.96
CA PHE A 175 -14.51 6.55 32.41
C PHE A 175 -14.56 5.17 33.07
#